data_AF-A0AAW5LGF7-F1
#
_entry.id   AF-A0AAW5LGF7-F1
#
_cell.length_a   1.000
_cell.length_b   1.000
_cell.length_c   1.000
_cell.angle_alpha   90.00
_cell.angle_beta   90.00
_cell.angle_gamma   90.00
#
_symmetry.space_group_name_H-M   'P 1'
#
loop_
_entity.id
_entity.type
_entity.pdbx_description
1 polymer ?
#
loop_
_entity_poly.entity_id
_entity_poly.type
_entity_poly.pdbx_seq_one_letter_code
_entity_poly.pdbx_strand_id
1 'polypeptide(L)'
;AVRYVNGIVTGFGLGKSGFVRTSYQMVVEPALVRAALQSDSRIFQHQNSEKIIRMLLQKNRVDNVAFEPLPSDWEREYCVQYRET
;
A
#
# COMPACT_ATOMS: atom_id res chain seq x y z
N ALA A 1 18.83 -10.48 -17.66
CA ALA A 1 17.85 -9.37 -17.69
C ALA A 1 18.11 -8.45 -16.50
N VAL A 2 18.02 -7.13 -16.67
CA VAL A 2 18.17 -6.15 -15.58
C VAL A 2 16.88 -6.09 -14.76
N ARG A 3 16.97 -6.03 -13.43
CA ARG A 3 15.82 -5.87 -12.52
C ARG A 3 15.90 -4.52 -11.84
N TYR A 4 14.75 -3.86 -11.66
CA TYR A 4 14.64 -2.58 -10.97
C TYR A 4 13.88 -2.74 -9.67
N VAL A 5 14.27 -1.95 -8.66
CA VAL A 5 13.55 -1.85 -7.39
C VAL A 5 12.89 -0.47 -7.36
N ASN A 6 11.56 -0.45 -7.20
CA ASN A 6 10.76 0.77 -7.08
C ASN A 6 10.00 0.73 -5.75
N GLY A 7 9.99 1.84 -5.03
CA GLY A 7 9.23 2.01 -3.81
C GLY A 7 9.35 3.41 -3.24
N ILE A 8 8.76 3.60 -2.07
CA ILE A 8 8.78 4.83 -1.28
C ILE A 8 9.81 4.66 -0.16
N VAL A 9 10.56 5.73 0.11
CA VAL A 9 11.48 5.75 1.26
C VAL A 9 10.70 6.08 2.52
N THR A 10 10.63 5.14 3.46
CA THR A 10 9.90 5.29 4.74
C THR A 10 10.83 5.52 5.92
N GLY A 11 12.09 5.13 5.78
CA GLY A 11 13.16 5.42 6.72
C GLY A 11 14.40 5.87 5.98
N PHE A 12 15.03 6.95 6.45
CA PHE A 12 16.33 7.39 5.97
C PHE A 12 17.17 7.86 7.15
N GLY A 13 18.39 7.38 7.23
CA GLY A 13 19.27 7.62 8.38
C GLY A 13 20.72 7.72 7.98
N LEU A 14 21.45 8.51 8.75
CA LEU A 14 22.90 8.54 8.71
C LEU A 14 23.44 7.35 9.50
N GLY A 15 24.26 6.53 8.86
CA GLY A 15 25.05 5.52 9.54
C GLY A 15 26.33 6.13 10.15
N LYS A 16 27.37 5.31 10.26
CA LYS A 16 28.68 5.78 10.72
C LYS A 16 29.30 6.73 9.69
N SER A 17 29.78 7.87 10.18
CA SER A 17 30.63 8.80 9.43
C SER A 17 32.08 8.63 9.87
N GLY A 18 32.94 8.18 8.97
CA GLY A 18 34.39 8.18 9.15
C GLY A 18 35.04 9.40 8.49
N PHE A 19 36.37 9.43 8.46
CA PHE A 19 37.14 10.53 7.86
C PHE A 19 37.02 10.63 6.33
N VAL A 20 36.69 9.53 5.64
CA VAL A 20 36.65 9.47 4.16
C VAL A 20 35.27 9.08 3.63
N ARG A 21 34.46 8.36 4.41
CA ARG A 21 33.15 7.87 3.98
C ARG A 21 32.11 8.01 5.07
N THR A 22 30.92 8.37 4.63
CA THR A 22 29.72 8.43 5.44
C THR A 22 28.73 7.40 4.91
N SER A 23 28.31 6.48 5.77
CA SER A 23 27.32 5.48 5.41
C SER A 23 25.92 6.04 5.59
N TYR A 24 24.99 5.65 4.72
CA TYR A 24 23.57 5.96 4.81
C TYR A 24 22.78 4.66 4.81
N GLN A 25 21.67 4.67 5.53
CA GLN A 25 20.71 3.57 5.55
C GLN A 25 19.36 4.10 5.07
N MET A 26 18.71 3.32 4.22
CA MET A 26 17.38 3.64 3.72
C MET A 26 16.50 2.39 3.73
N VAL A 27 15.23 2.58 4.06
CA VAL A 27 14.18 1.55 3.98
C VAL A 27 13.27 1.91 2.83
N VAL A 28 13.13 0.99 1.87
CA VAL A 28 12.28 1.16 0.69
C VAL A 28 11.11 0.19 0.78
N GLU A 29 9.90 0.73 0.78
CA GLU A 29 8.65 -0.03 0.91
C GLU A 29 7.73 0.20 -0.29
N PRO A 30 6.81 -0.73 -0.60
CA PRO A 30 5.85 -0.53 -1.69
C PRO A 30 4.89 0.63 -1.38
N ALA A 31 4.27 1.19 -2.42
CA ALA A 31 3.33 2.30 -2.28
C ALA A 31 2.14 2.01 -1.33
N LEU A 32 1.81 0.74 -1.13
CA LEU A 32 0.77 0.28 -0.21
C LEU A 32 1.04 0.68 1.25
N VAL A 33 2.29 0.95 1.63
CA VAL A 33 2.64 1.39 2.99
C VAL A 33 1.89 2.65 3.44
N ARG A 34 1.43 3.48 2.49
CA ARG A 34 0.58 4.64 2.78
C ARG A 34 -0.73 4.28 3.48
N ALA A 35 -1.26 3.08 3.25
CA ALA A 35 -2.47 2.60 3.92
C ALA A 35 -2.25 2.44 5.43
N ALA A 36 -1.05 2.00 5.85
CA ALA A 36 -0.71 1.83 7.26
C ALA A 36 -0.62 3.15 8.04
N LEU A 37 -0.57 4.30 7.36
CA LEU A 37 -0.48 5.63 7.97
C LEU A 37 -1.85 6.26 8.28
N GLN A 38 -2.94 5.62 7.89
CA GLN A 38 -4.29 6.10 8.12
C GLN A 38 -5.20 4.99 8.64
N SER A 39 -6.16 5.35 9.47
CA SER A 39 -7.24 4.46 9.89
C SER A 39 -8.57 5.11 9.51
N ASP A 40 -9.51 4.32 9.02
CA ASP A 40 -10.83 4.81 8.64
C ASP A 40 -11.94 3.99 9.32
N SER A 41 -13.15 4.55 9.30
CA SER A 41 -14.38 3.81 9.57
C SER A 41 -15.36 4.06 8.43
N ARG A 42 -15.66 3.01 7.65
CA ARG A 42 -16.44 3.12 6.40
C ARG A 42 -17.35 1.92 6.24
N ILE A 43 -18.46 2.17 5.57
CA ILE A 43 -19.44 1.15 5.21
C ILE A 43 -19.47 1.06 3.68
N PHE A 44 -19.37 -0.18 3.17
CA PHE A 44 -19.55 -0.54 1.78
C PHE A 44 -20.81 -1.40 1.68
N GLN A 45 -21.81 -0.92 0.93
CA GLN A 45 -23.06 -1.63 0.69
C GLN A 45 -23.15 -1.99 -0.78
N HIS A 46 -23.72 -3.16 -1.09
CA HIS A 46 -23.98 -3.60 -2.46
C HIS A 46 -22.72 -3.50 -3.35
N GLN A 47 -21.58 -4.00 -2.84
CA GLN A 47 -20.28 -3.94 -3.51
C GLN A 47 -19.51 -5.25 -3.40
N ASN A 48 -18.87 -5.63 -4.50
CA ASN A 48 -17.89 -6.73 -4.53
C ASN A 48 -16.57 -6.30 -3.87
N SER A 49 -15.92 -7.24 -3.19
CA SER A 49 -14.56 -7.14 -2.65
C SER A 49 -13.55 -6.49 -3.60
N GLU A 50 -13.57 -6.81 -4.90
CA GLU A 50 -12.63 -6.19 -5.85
C GLU A 50 -12.85 -4.67 -5.95
N LYS A 51 -14.11 -4.23 -6.06
CA LYS A 51 -14.45 -2.79 -6.12
C LYS A 51 -14.04 -2.07 -4.83
N ILE A 52 -14.26 -2.70 -3.68
CA ILE A 52 -13.86 -2.17 -2.37
C ILE A 52 -12.34 -1.99 -2.33
N ILE A 53 -11.57 -3.02 -2.70
CA ILE A 53 -10.10 -2.97 -2.70
C ILE A 53 -9.58 -1.91 -3.68
N ARG A 54 -10.14 -1.83 -4.89
CA ARG A 54 -9.77 -0.79 -5.87
C ARG A 54 -9.99 0.62 -5.31
N MET A 55 -11.11 0.86 -4.65
CA MET A 55 -11.38 2.16 -4.01
C MET A 55 -10.34 2.48 -2.93
N LEU A 56 -9.98 1.51 -2.09
CA LEU A 56 -8.98 1.68 -1.04
C LEU A 56 -7.58 1.96 -1.61
N LEU A 57 -7.20 1.28 -2.69
CA LEU A 57 -5.91 1.50 -3.36
C LEU A 57 -5.84 2.88 -4.02
N GLN A 58 -6.90 3.30 -4.70
CA GLN A 58 -7.00 4.64 -5.30
C GLN A 58 -6.89 5.73 -4.23
N LYS A 59 -7.58 5.58 -3.08
CA LYS A 59 -7.46 6.50 -1.96
C LYS A 59 -6.00 6.65 -1.49
N ASN A 60 -5.26 5.54 -1.46
CA ASN A 60 -3.85 5.48 -1.05
C ASN A 60 -2.86 5.86 -2.15
N ARG A 61 -3.33 6.29 -3.33
CA ARG A 61 -2.50 6.58 -4.51
C ARG A 61 -1.58 5.41 -4.86
N VAL A 62 -2.11 4.20 -4.79
CA VAL A 62 -1.41 3.00 -5.26
C VAL A 62 -1.83 2.78 -6.70
N ASP A 63 -1.05 3.37 -7.60
CA ASP A 63 -1.24 3.26 -9.04
C ASP A 63 -0.55 1.99 -9.57
N ASN A 64 -0.99 1.48 -10.73
CA ASN A 64 -0.44 0.29 -11.40
C ASN A 64 -0.64 -1.04 -10.67
N VAL A 65 -1.90 -1.37 -10.35
CA VAL A 65 -2.28 -2.65 -9.75
C VAL A 65 -2.96 -3.54 -10.79
N ALA A 66 -2.43 -4.74 -11.00
CA ALA A 66 -3.06 -5.78 -11.79
C ALA A 66 -3.91 -6.66 -10.87
N PHE A 67 -5.18 -6.86 -11.24
CA PHE A 67 -6.07 -7.79 -10.57
C PHE A 67 -6.23 -9.01 -11.47
N GLU A 68 -6.04 -10.18 -10.89
CA GLU A 68 -6.40 -11.43 -11.54
C GLU A 68 -7.91 -11.67 -11.35
N PRO A 69 -8.62 -12.21 -12.36
CA PRO A 69 -10.04 -12.45 -12.27
C PRO A 69 -10.34 -13.44 -11.14
N LEU A 70 -11.09 -12.97 -10.14
CA LEU A 70 -11.52 -13.79 -9.02
C LEU A 70 -12.62 -14.77 -9.49
N PRO A 71 -12.64 -16.02 -8.97
CA PRO A 71 -13.56 -17.05 -9.44
C PRO A 71 -15.04 -16.82 -9.11
N SER A 72 -15.42 -15.69 -8.51
CA SER A 72 -16.82 -15.33 -8.21
C SER A 72 -16.92 -13.87 -7.79
N ASP A 73 -17.62 -13.06 -8.59
CA ASP A 73 -17.98 -11.67 -8.25
C ASP A 73 -19.18 -11.61 -7.31
N TRP A 74 -19.06 -12.20 -6.12
CA TRP A 74 -20.13 -12.15 -5.12
C TRP A 74 -20.23 -10.74 -4.54
N GLU A 75 -21.40 -10.13 -4.71
CA GLU A 75 -21.69 -8.82 -4.15
C GLU A 75 -21.98 -8.91 -2.65
N ARG A 76 -21.26 -8.13 -1.84
CA ARG A 76 -21.55 -8.03 -0.41
C ARG A 76 -22.70 -7.05 -0.21
N GLU A 77 -23.76 -7.51 0.44
CA GLU A 77 -24.86 -6.64 0.90
C GLU A 77 -24.31 -5.57 1.87
N TYR A 78 -23.41 -5.99 2.77
CA TYR A 78 -22.82 -5.13 3.78
C TYR A 78 -21.38 -5.56 4.12
N CYS A 79 -20.45 -4.60 4.11
CA CYS A 79 -19.06 -4.77 4.51
C CYS A 79 -18.58 -3.48 5.22
N VAL A 80 -17.80 -3.62 6.29
CA VAL A 80 -17.35 -2.50 7.11
C VAL A 80 -15.85 -2.55 7.25
N GLN A 81 -15.20 -1.41 7.04
CA GLN A 81 -13.86 -1.15 7.56
C GLN A 81 -14.03 -0.42 8.89
N TYR A 82 -13.65 -1.01 10.04
CA TYR A 82 -13.89 -0.39 11.35
C TYR A 82 -12.62 -0.15 12.14
N ARG A 83 -12.18 1.12 12.17
CA ARG A 83 -11.02 1.61 12.93
C ARG A 83 -9.74 0.79 12.64
N GLU A 84 -9.58 0.38 11.39
CA GLU A 84 -8.45 -0.41 10.92
C GLU A 84 -7.72 0.30 9.77
N THR A 85 -6.47 -0.10 9.57
CA THR A 85 -5.53 0.43 8.57
C THR A 85 -5.51 -0.43 7.31
#